data_AF-A0A257TPV7-F1
#
_entry.id   AF-A0A257TPV7-F1
#
_cell.length_a   1.000
_cell.length_b   1.000
_cell.length_c   1.000
_cell.angle_alpha   90.00
_cell.angle_beta   90.00
_cell.angle_gamma   90.00
#
_symmetry.space_group_name_H-M   'P 1'
#
loop_
_entity.id
_entity.type
_entity.pdbx_description
1 polymer ?
#
loop_
_entity_poly.entity_id
_entity_poly.type
_entity_poly.pdbx_seq_one_letter_code
_entity_poly.pdbx_strand_id
1 'polypeptide(L)'
;VTTYVNPMRVHWLIGELGSTGINEIKVVEYFKPRFEISRVDLLCEDLVVERVCRVIHEIGTTGGLPDHCIFVNEFERKPAAFPELGKKMGDLDE
;
A
#
# COMPACT_ATOMS: atom_id res chain seq x y z
N VAL A 1 5.48 -2.34 2.96
CA VAL A 1 5.44 -0.85 2.90
C VAL A 1 4.01 -0.38 3.09
N THR A 2 3.78 0.64 3.90
CA THR A 2 2.48 1.30 4.08
C THR A 2 2.60 2.73 3.62
N THR A 3 1.69 3.20 2.78
CA THR A 3 1.65 4.59 2.35
C THR A 3 0.26 5.18 2.46
N TYR A 4 0.19 6.45 2.80
CA TYR A 4 -1.04 7.25 2.79
C TYR A 4 -0.96 8.22 1.63
N VAL A 5 -1.98 8.24 0.77
CA VAL A 5 -2.00 9.03 -0.46
C VAL A 5 -3.39 9.59 -0.73
N ASN A 6 -3.47 10.57 -1.63
CA ASN A 6 -4.74 11.01 -2.19
C ASN A 6 -5.43 9.84 -2.93
N PRO A 7 -6.74 9.58 -2.70
CA PRO A 7 -7.45 8.47 -3.35
C PRO A 7 -7.36 8.47 -4.87
N MET A 8 -7.34 9.64 -5.50
CA MET A 8 -7.24 9.78 -6.96
C MET A 8 -5.92 9.22 -7.53
N ARG A 9 -4.87 9.07 -6.70
CA ARG A 9 -3.56 8.54 -7.10
C ARG A 9 -3.43 7.04 -6.92
N VAL A 10 -4.33 6.40 -6.17
CA VAL A 10 -4.25 4.98 -5.83
C VAL A 10 -4.20 4.10 -7.08
N HIS A 11 -5.09 4.32 -8.04
CA HIS A 11 -5.14 3.49 -9.25
C HIS A 11 -3.88 3.63 -10.11
N TRP A 12 -3.27 4.82 -10.14
CA TRP A 12 -2.01 5.04 -10.86
C TRP A 12 -0.86 4.34 -10.14
N LEU A 13 -0.83 4.41 -8.81
CA LEU A 13 0.13 3.67 -8.00
C LEU A 13 0.01 2.17 -8.24
N ILE A 14 -1.19 1.60 -8.18
CA ILE A 14 -1.41 0.16 -8.42
C ILE A 14 -0.91 -0.24 -9.81
N GLY A 15 -1.18 0.56 -10.85
CA GLY A 15 -0.73 0.28 -12.21
C GLY A 15 0.79 0.19 -12.33
N GLU A 16 1.51 1.15 -11.75
CA GLU A 16 2.98 1.21 -11.81
C GLU A 16 3.63 0.16 -10.90
N LEU A 17 3.09 -0.02 -9.69
CA LEU A 17 3.55 -1.02 -8.72
C LEU A 17 3.30 -2.45 -9.22
N GLY A 18 2.21 -2.70 -9.93
CA GLY A 18 1.90 -4.01 -10.54
C GLY A 18 2.96 -4.50 -11.52
N SER A 19 3.81 -3.61 -12.06
CA SER A 19 4.94 -3.97 -12.92
C SER A 19 6.22 -4.33 -12.15
N THR A 20 6.21 -4.27 -10.82
CA THR A 20 7.43 -4.21 -9.99
C THR A 20 7.47 -5.29 -8.89
N GLY A 21 7.38 -6.58 -9.22
CA GLY A 21 7.68 -7.67 -8.27
C GLY A 21 6.92 -7.63 -6.93
N ILE A 22 5.75 -6.99 -6.92
CA ILE A 22 4.90 -6.87 -5.74
C ILE A 22 3.95 -8.06 -5.69
N ASN A 23 3.92 -8.71 -4.53
CA ASN A 23 3.12 -9.91 -4.33
C ASN A 23 1.67 -9.58 -3.99
N GLU A 24 1.47 -8.55 -3.18
CA GLU A 24 0.16 -8.18 -2.67
C GLU A 24 0.08 -6.67 -2.43
N ILE A 25 -1.05 -6.09 -2.80
CA ILE A 25 -1.42 -4.71 -2.49
C ILE A 25 -2.81 -4.73 -1.89
N LYS A 26 -2.96 -4.12 -0.72
CA LYS A 26 -4.22 -3.87 -0.04
C LYS A 26 -4.47 -2.38 0.04
N VAL A 27 -5.68 -1.98 -0.32
CA VAL A 27 -6.11 -0.58 -0.27
C VAL A 27 -7.27 -0.45 0.69
N VAL A 28 -7.18 0.51 1.60
CA VAL A 28 -8.27 0.94 2.47
C VAL A 28 -8.51 2.41 2.25
N GLU A 29 -9.68 2.75 1.74
CA GLU A 29 -10.06 4.14 1.49
C GLU A 29 -10.90 4.69 2.64
N TYR A 30 -10.55 5.88 3.10
CA TYR A 30 -11.24 6.58 4.18
C TYR A 30 -11.90 7.83 3.62
N PHE A 31 -13.23 7.84 3.61
CA PHE A 31 -14.04 8.97 3.20
C PHE A 31 -14.64 9.67 4.43
N LYS A 32 -14.26 10.92 4.67
CA LYS A 32 -14.91 11.84 5.62
C LYS A 32 -15.35 13.10 4.88
N PRO A 33 -16.42 13.80 5.31
CA PRO A 33 -16.98 14.95 4.58
C PRO A 33 -16.04 16.10 4.22
N ARG A 34 -14.81 16.14 4.77
CA ARG A 34 -13.79 17.17 4.50
C ARG A 34 -12.39 16.59 4.31
N PHE A 35 -12.27 15.27 4.27
CA PHE A 35 -10.98 14.60 4.24
C PHE A 35 -11.12 13.23 3.61
N GLU A 36 -10.38 13.02 2.54
CA GLU A 36 -10.31 11.75 1.85
C GLU A 36 -8.85 11.34 1.80
N ILE A 37 -8.57 10.11 2.22
CA ILE A 37 -7.22 9.53 2.19
C ILE A 37 -7.33 8.04 1.94
N SER A 38 -6.40 7.50 1.16
CA SER A 38 -6.29 6.07 0.96
C SER A 38 -5.01 5.57 1.59
N ARG A 39 -5.14 4.54 2.43
CA ARG A 39 -4.01 3.76 2.94
C ARG A 39 -3.77 2.61 1.97
N VAL A 40 -2.54 2.50 1.49
CA VAL A 40 -2.07 1.43 0.63
C VAL A 40 -1.01 0.65 1.40
N ASP A 41 -1.30 -0.60 1.71
CA ASP A 41 -0.35 -1.55 2.26
C ASP A 41 0.13 -2.47 1.13
N LEU A 42 1.42 -2.77 1.06
CA LEU A 42 1.98 -3.67 0.06
C LEU A 42 3.11 -4.53 0.65
N LEU A 43 3.22 -5.75 0.13
CA LEU A 43 4.32 -6.67 0.40
C LEU A 43 5.26 -6.73 -0.81
N CYS A 44 6.53 -6.50 -0.55
CA CYS A 44 7.59 -6.53 -1.57
C CYS A 44 8.88 -7.08 -0.95
N GLU A 45 9.76 -7.60 -1.80
CA GLU A 45 11.11 -8.03 -1.38
C GLU A 45 11.98 -6.83 -0.97
N ASP A 46 12.92 -7.06 -0.06
CA ASP A 46 13.84 -6.03 0.44
C ASP A 46 14.59 -5.31 -0.69
N LEU A 47 15.00 -6.05 -1.72
CA LEU A 47 15.76 -5.53 -2.86
C LEU A 47 14.99 -4.51 -3.70
N VAL A 48 13.66 -4.50 -3.63
CA VAL A 48 12.82 -3.59 -4.40
C VAL A 48 12.21 -2.46 -3.56
N VAL A 49 12.40 -2.46 -2.23
CA VAL A 49 11.82 -1.46 -1.31
C VAL A 49 12.15 -0.03 -1.73
N GLU A 50 13.42 0.28 -2.01
CA GLU A 50 13.84 1.63 -2.40
C GLU A 50 13.15 2.09 -3.69
N ARG A 51 13.05 1.19 -4.68
CA ARG A 51 12.34 1.46 -5.94
C ARG A 51 10.86 1.69 -5.69
N VAL A 52 10.22 0.89 -4.85
CA VAL A 52 8.82 1.05 -4.47
C VAL A 52 8.58 2.40 -3.79
N CYS A 53 9.42 2.77 -2.82
CA CYS A 53 9.32 4.07 -2.15
C CYS A 53 9.45 5.23 -3.13
N ARG A 54 10.36 5.14 -4.11
CA ARG A 54 10.51 6.16 -5.16
C ARG A 54 9.25 6.27 -6.03
N VAL A 55 8.70 5.14 -6.50
CA VAL A 55 7.45 5.10 -7.27
C VAL A 55 6.29 5.73 -6.48
N ILE A 56 6.19 5.40 -5.19
CA ILE A 56 5.18 5.99 -4.30
C ILE A 56 5.36 7.50 -4.19
N HIS A 57 6.59 7.99 -4.01
CA HIS A 57 6.87 9.40 -3.92
C HIS A 57 6.53 10.15 -5.21
N GLU A 58 6.92 9.61 -6.36
CA GLU A 58 6.72 10.22 -7.69
C GLU A 58 5.25 10.30 -8.10
N ILE A 59 4.46 9.25 -7.82
CA ILE A 59 3.07 9.13 -8.30
C ILE A 59 2.07 9.55 -7.22
N GLY A 60 2.36 9.20 -5.97
CA GLY A 60 1.49 9.43 -4.82
C GLY A 60 1.40 10.89 -4.41
N THR A 61 2.36 11.71 -4.83
CA THR A 61 2.28 13.17 -4.66
C THR A 61 1.50 13.85 -5.79
N THR A 62 0.87 14.95 -5.43
CA THR A 62 0.27 15.95 -6.32
C THR A 62 1.20 17.15 -6.55
N GLY A 63 2.39 17.17 -5.92
CA GLY A 63 3.37 18.25 -6.02
C GLY A 63 3.08 19.47 -5.13
N GLY A 64 2.11 19.35 -4.20
CA GLY A 64 1.75 20.38 -3.22
C GLY A 64 2.39 20.17 -1.83
N LEU A 65 1.79 20.77 -0.79
CA LEU A 65 2.06 20.49 0.64
C LEU A 65 2.17 18.97 0.94
N PRO A 66 2.76 18.52 2.07
CA PRO A 66 2.92 17.09 2.35
C PRO A 66 1.59 16.33 2.25
N ASP A 67 1.44 15.61 1.13
CA ASP A 67 0.18 14.99 0.67
C ASP A 67 0.27 13.47 0.57
N HIS A 68 1.42 12.92 0.96
CA HIS A 68 1.65 11.51 1.13
C HIS A 68 2.63 11.25 2.27
N CYS A 69 2.60 10.02 2.78
CA CYS A 69 3.51 9.57 3.84
C CYS A 69 3.83 8.09 3.64
N ILE A 70 5.08 7.70 3.83
CA ILE A 70 5.57 6.34 3.59
C ILE A 70 6.16 5.77 4.89
N PHE A 71 5.76 4.55 5.21
CA PHE A 71 6.27 3.75 6.32
C PHE A 71 6.79 2.42 5.78
N VAL A 72 8.01 2.05 6.18
CA VAL A 72 8.62 0.77 5.83
C VAL A 72 8.80 0.00 7.13
N ASN A 73 8.17 -1.18 7.19
CA ASN A 73 8.27 -2.10 8.31
C ASN A 73 8.63 -3.48 7.76
N GLU A 74 9.44 -4.23 8.51
CA GLU A 74 9.69 -5.64 8.22
C GLU A 74 8.39 -6.43 8.39
N PHE A 75 8.16 -7.39 7.49
CA PHE A 75 6.97 -8.24 7.51
C PHE A 75 7.33 -9.63 8.05
N GLU A 76 6.84 -9.94 9.25
CA GLU A 76 6.89 -11.28 9.80
C GLU A 76 5.59 -12.02 9.45
N ARG A 77 5.69 -13.03 8.57
CA ARG A 77 4.55 -13.87 8.25
C ARG A 77 4.15 -14.67 9.49
N LYS A 78 3.06 -14.26 10.14
CA LYS A 78 2.48 -15.06 11.23
C LYS A 78 2.02 -16.40 10.65
N PRO A 79 2.36 -17.55 11.28
CA PRO A 79 1.83 -18.83 10.86
C PRO A 79 0.31 -18.73 10.90
N ALA A 80 -0.33 -19.02 9.77
CA ALA A 80 -1.78 -18.96 9.65
C ALA A 80 -2.40 -19.86 10.72
N ALA A 81 -2.98 -19.27 11.77
CA ALA A 81 -4.01 -19.97 12.54
C ALA A 81 -5.06 -20.41 11.51
N PHE A 82 -5.42 -21.70 11.52
CA PHE A 82 -6.35 -22.31 10.57
C PHE A 82 -7.44 -21.30 10.18
N PRO A 83 -7.43 -20.77 8.94
CA PRO A 83 -8.33 -19.69 8.59
C PRO A 83 -9.76 -20.21 8.69
N GLU A 84 -10.62 -19.48 9.39
CA GLU A 84 -12.05 -19.69 9.27
C GLU A 84 -12.41 -19.55 7.78
N LEU A 85 -13.02 -20.59 7.21
CA LEU A 85 -13.43 -20.63 5.81
C LEU A 85 -14.18 -19.34 5.45
N GLY A 86 -13.62 -18.58 4.51
CA GLY A 86 -14.26 -17.39 3.92
C GLY A 86 -13.83 -16.02 4.46
N LYS A 87 -12.85 -15.91 5.37
CA LYS A 87 -12.47 -14.60 5.95
C LYS A 87 -11.10 -14.04 5.51
N LYS A 88 -10.19 -14.85 4.99
CA LYS A 88 -8.84 -14.41 4.58
C LYS A 88 -8.68 -14.39 3.07
N MET A 89 -8.39 -13.22 2.49
CA MET A 89 -8.16 -13.04 1.05
C MET A 89 -6.67 -12.86 0.72
N GLY A 90 -5.83 -12.43 1.68
CA GLY A 90 -4.38 -12.32 1.49
C GLY A 90 -3.55 -12.28 2.78
N ASP A 91 -2.22 -12.16 2.66
CA ASP A 91 -1.28 -12.09 3.79
C ASP A 91 -1.36 -10.72 4.51
N LEU A 92 -1.96 -9.69 3.89
CA LEU A 92 -2.24 -8.39 4.49
C LEU A 92 -3.60 -8.31 5.23
N ASP A 93 -4.34 -9.41 5.30
CA ASP A 93 -5.54 -9.51 6.15
C ASP A 93 -5.18 -9.96 7.57
N GLU A 94 -5.56 -9.16 8.57
CA GLU A 94 -5.41 -9.51 10.00
C GLU A 94 -6.25 -10.74 10.37
#